data_AF-A0AAN7E535-F1
#
_entry.id   AF-A0AAN7E535-F1
#
_cell.length_a   1.000
_cell.length_b   1.000
_cell.length_c   1.000
_cell.angle_alpha   90.00
_cell.angle_beta   90.00
_cell.angle_gamma   90.00
#
_symmetry.space_group_name_H-M   'P 1'
#
loop_
_entity.id
_entity.type
_entity.pdbx_description
1 polymer ?
#
loop_
_entity_poly.entity_id
_entity_poly.type
_entity_poly.pdbx_seq_one_letter_code
_entity_poly.pdbx_strand_id
1 'polypeptide(L)'
;MVFLADPNDIFLTDGASPAVHIMMQLLIRPENDGILCPIPRYPLYFASIDLHGGTLAPYYLNEEQDGDWKSLHLRSNWRLPSPKAS
;
A
#
# COMPACT_ATOMS: atom_id res chain seq x y z
N MET A 1 17.00 -30.66 -5.87
CA MET A 1 16.96 -29.20 -6.08
C MET A 1 15.71 -28.70 -5.36
N VAL A 2 15.87 -27.91 -4.30
CA VAL A 2 14.73 -27.34 -3.57
C VAL A 2 14.51 -25.95 -4.14
N PHE A 3 13.32 -25.71 -4.68
CA PHE A 3 12.91 -24.37 -5.10
C PHE A 3 12.24 -23.69 -3.90
N LEU A 4 12.65 -22.45 -3.61
CA LEU A 4 12.08 -21.67 -2.50
C LEU A 4 10.72 -21.07 -2.83
N ALA A 5 10.29 -21.13 -4.10
CA ALA A 5 9.02 -20.61 -4.58
C ALA A 5 8.16 -21.74 -5.16
N ASP A 6 6.88 -21.76 -4.79
CA ASP A 6 5.87 -22.65 -5.37
C ASP A 6 5.30 -21.97 -6.62
N PRO A 7 5.29 -22.64 -7.79
CA PRO A 7 4.64 -22.12 -9.00
C PRO A 7 3.17 -21.73 -8.81
N ASN A 8 2.46 -22.35 -7.85
CA ASN A 8 1.07 -22.01 -7.54
C ASN A 8 0.89 -20.63 -6.90
N ASP A 9 1.97 -20.04 -6.34
CA ASP A 9 1.97 -18.69 -5.79
C ASP A 9 2.36 -17.62 -6.84
N ILE A 10 2.66 -18.02 -8.08
CA ILE A 10 3.16 -17.15 -9.14
C ILE A 10 2.05 -16.90 -10.17
N PHE A 11 1.63 -15.64 -10.29
CA PHE A 11 0.60 -15.20 -11.22
C PHE A 11 1.21 -14.31 -12.31
N LEU A 12 0.95 -14.65 -13.57
CA LEU A 12 1.35 -13.82 -14.71
C LEU A 12 0.29 -12.74 -14.95
N THR A 13 0.73 -11.49 -15.05
CA THR A 13 -0.12 -10.33 -15.33
C THR A 13 0.44 -9.54 -16.52
N ASP A 14 -0.43 -8.78 -17.19
CA ASP A 14 -0.04 -7.91 -18.31
C ASP A 14 0.66 -6.64 -17.80
N GLY A 15 1.86 -6.84 -17.25
CA GLY A 15 2.62 -5.83 -16.51
C GLY A 15 2.24 -5.73 -15.03
N ALA A 16 2.89 -4.82 -14.31
CA ALA A 16 2.70 -4.65 -12.86
C ALA A 16 1.40 -3.91 -12.51
N SER A 17 0.91 -3.02 -13.38
CA SER A 17 -0.25 -2.17 -13.08
C SER A 17 -1.54 -2.95 -12.83
N PRO A 18 -1.90 -3.98 -13.64
CA PRO A 18 -3.06 -4.82 -13.36
C PRO A 18 -2.94 -5.60 -12.06
N ALA A 19 -1.73 -6.10 -11.72
CA ALA A 19 -1.50 -6.81 -10.46
C ALA A 19 -1.79 -5.92 -9.24
N VAL A 20 -1.35 -4.66 -9.28
CA VAL A 20 -1.60 -3.68 -8.21
C VAL A 20 -3.10 -3.41 -8.05
N HIS A 21 -3.84 -3.27 -9.15
CA HIS A 21 -5.29 -3.07 -9.10
C HIS A 21 -6.01 -4.27 -8.47
N ILE A 22 -5.67 -5.49 -8.89
CA ILE A 22 -6.27 -6.72 -8.35
C ILE A 22 -5.98 -6.84 -6.85
N MET A 23 -4.75 -6.59 -6.42
CA MET A 23 -4.39 -6.65 -5.01
C MET A 23 -5.13 -5.60 -4.17
N MET A 24 -5.29 -4.38 -4.69
CA MET A 24 -6.05 -3.34 -3.98
C MET A 24 -7.55 -3.68 -3.90
N GLN A 25 -8.13 -4.26 -4.95
CA GLN A 25 -9.51 -4.75 -4.92
C GLN A 25 -9.72 -5.85 -3.88
N LEU A 26 -8.75 -6.76 -3.75
CA LEU A 26 -8.84 -7.85 -2.79
C LEU A 26 -8.66 -7.39 -1.34
N LEU A 27 -7.82 -6.37 -1.11
CA LEU A 27 -7.41 -5.96 0.22
C LEU A 27 -8.22 -4.80 0.81
N ILE A 28 -8.80 -3.93 -0.03
CA ILE A 28 -9.52 -2.74 0.43
C ILE A 28 -11.00 -3.05 0.57
N ARG A 29 -11.50 -3.05 1.81
CA ARG A 29 -12.92 -2.82 2.07
C ARG A 29 -13.14 -1.31 2.20
N PRO A 30 -14.16 -0.74 1.52
CA PRO A 30 -14.42 0.68 1.57
C PRO A 30 -14.50 1.22 3.00
N GLU A 31 -13.92 2.41 3.22
CA GLU A 31 -14.00 3.21 4.45
C GLU A 31 -13.37 2.65 5.73
N ASN A 32 -12.96 1.37 5.76
CA ASN A 32 -12.43 0.73 6.98
C ASN A 32 -10.96 0.30 6.86
N ASP A 33 -10.46 0.15 5.64
CA ASP A 33 -9.08 -0.27 5.41
C ASP A 33 -8.21 0.92 4.93
N GLY A 34 -7.00 0.99 5.49
CA GLY A 34 -6.01 2.02 5.19
C GLY A 34 -4.73 1.45 4.58
N ILE A 35 -4.24 2.04 3.50
CA ILE A 35 -2.99 1.60 2.85
C ILE A 35 -1.88 2.62 3.09
N LEU A 36 -0.74 2.09 3.56
CA LEU A 36 0.48 2.86 3.77
C LEU A 36 1.15 3.17 2.44
N CYS A 37 1.44 4.45 2.18
CA CYS A 37 2.06 4.90 0.93
C CYS A 37 3.23 5.87 1.19
N PRO A 38 4.41 5.64 0.57
CA PRO A 38 5.58 6.50 0.73
C PRO A 38 5.39 7.87 0.08
N ILE A 39 5.95 8.91 0.69
CA ILE A 39 6.13 10.24 0.09
C ILE A 39 7.64 10.46 -0.14
N PRO A 40 8.09 10.85 -1.36
CA PRO A 40 7.31 11.14 -2.58
C PRO A 40 6.69 9.90 -3.25
N ARG A 41 5.49 10.09 -3.84
CA ARG A 41 4.57 9.00 -4.24
C ARG A 41 4.73 8.58 -5.70
N TYR A 42 4.47 7.30 -5.98
CA TYR A 42 4.16 6.81 -7.34
C TYR A 42 2.65 6.92 -7.60
N PRO A 43 2.19 7.64 -8.66
CA PRO A 43 0.77 7.98 -8.86
C PRO A 43 -0.20 6.79 -8.92
N LEU A 44 0.26 5.63 -9.38
CA LEU A 44 -0.56 4.43 -9.58
C LEU A 44 -1.25 3.98 -8.29
N TYR A 45 -0.54 4.01 -7.15
CA TYR A 45 -1.09 3.53 -5.88
C TYR A 45 -2.22 4.43 -5.39
N PHE A 46 -2.07 5.74 -5.52
CA PHE A 46 -3.09 6.69 -5.06
C PHE A 46 -4.37 6.58 -5.87
N ALA A 47 -4.26 6.57 -7.21
CA ALA A 47 -5.42 6.43 -8.08
C ALA A 47 -6.20 5.14 -7.79
N SER A 48 -5.47 4.06 -7.49
CA SER A 48 -6.06 2.76 -7.20
C SER A 48 -6.70 2.72 -5.80
N ILE A 49 -6.12 3.37 -4.78
CA ILE A 49 -6.72 3.43 -3.42
C ILE A 49 -8.00 4.26 -3.43
N ASP A 50 -7.97 5.42 -4.09
CA ASP A 50 -9.10 6.34 -4.22
C ASP A 50 -10.27 5.68 -4.99
N LEU A 51 -9.95 4.97 -6.08
CA LEU A 51 -10.95 4.24 -6.87
C LEU A 51 -11.72 3.18 -6.06
N HIS A 52 -11.07 2.56 -5.07
CA HIS A 52 -11.67 1.50 -4.25
C HIS A 52 -12.17 2.00 -2.89
N GLY A 53 -12.15 3.32 -2.64
CA GLY A 53 -12.66 3.92 -1.40
C GLY A 53 -11.84 3.59 -0.15
N GLY A 54 -10.54 3.31 -0.32
CA GLY A 54 -9.61 3.07 0.79
C GLY A 54 -9.06 4.35 1.41
N THR A 55 -8.63 4.29 2.66
CA THR A 55 -7.98 5.44 3.32
C THR A 55 -6.49 5.47 3.02
N LEU A 56 -5.96 6.58 2.50
CA LEU A 56 -4.52 6.75 2.31
C LEU A 56 -3.84 7.10 3.64
N ALA A 57 -2.87 6.28 4.07
CA ALA A 57 -2.00 6.56 5.21
C ALA A 57 -0.59 6.93 4.72
N PRO A 58 -0.21 8.21 4.61
CA PRO A 58 1.11 8.59 4.12
C PRO A 58 2.23 8.31 5.12
N TYR A 59 3.39 7.85 4.66
CA TYR A 59 4.63 7.86 5.43
C TYR A 59 5.76 8.57 4.66
N TYR A 60 6.57 9.35 5.36
CA TYR A 60 7.66 10.12 4.76
C TYR A 60 8.94 9.29 4.69
N LEU A 61 9.55 9.25 3.51
CA LEU A 61 10.89 8.70 3.33
C LEU A 61 11.92 9.68 3.90
N ASN A 62 12.91 9.17 4.62
CA ASN A 62 14.02 9.97 5.12
C ASN A 62 15.20 9.84 4.14
N GLU A 63 15.35 10.82 3.25
CA GLU A 63 16.41 10.82 2.24
C GLU A 63 17.81 11.07 2.83
N GLU A 64 17.92 11.57 4.07
CA GLU A 64 19.20 11.81 4.74
C GLU A 64 19.87 10.53 5.25
N GLN A 65 19.11 9.43 5.32
CA GLN A 65 19.61 8.13 5.72
C GLN A 65 19.72 7.25 4.47
N ASP A 66 20.92 7.25 3.88
CA ASP A 66 21.33 6.59 2.63
C ASP A 66 20.69 5.18 2.43
N GLY A 67 19.48 5.14 1.88
CA GLY A 67 18.71 3.91 1.63
C GLY A 67 18.09 3.20 2.84
N ASP A 68 18.06 3.83 4.03
CA ASP A 68 17.42 3.23 5.20
C ASP A 68 15.90 3.52 5.17
N TRP A 69 15.12 2.51 4.79
CA TRP A 69 13.65 2.53 4.76
C TRP A 69 13.01 2.66 6.16
N LYS A 70 13.80 2.99 7.19
CA LYS A 70 13.33 3.30 8.54
C LYS A 70 12.50 4.57 8.48
N SER A 71 11.24 4.36 8.14
CA SER A 71 10.15 5.28 8.35
C SER A 71 10.26 5.83 9.78
N LEU A 72 10.62 7.09 9.90
CA LEU A 72 10.79 7.76 11.19
C LEU A 72 9.48 7.81 12.02
N HIS A 73 8.35 7.37 11.44
CA HIS A 73 6.99 7.68 11.91
C HIS A 73 5.98 6.52 11.89
N LEU A 74 6.30 5.29 11.43
CA LEU A 74 5.29 4.23 11.33
C LEU A 74 4.68 3.79 12.68
N ARG A 75 5.37 4.07 13.81
CA ARG A 75 4.89 3.67 15.14
C ARG A 75 4.07 4.75 15.88
N SER A 76 4.20 6.03 15.54
CA SER A 76 3.63 7.13 16.35
C SER A 76 2.27 7.64 15.84
N ASN A 77 1.97 7.52 14.54
CA ASN A 77 0.79 8.13 13.91
C ASN A 77 -0.35 7.16 13.58
N TRP A 78 -0.32 5.93 14.09
CA TRP A 78 -1.38 4.93 13.83
C TRP A 78 -2.66 5.25 14.65
N ARG A 79 -3.44 6.23 14.19
CA ARG A 79 -4.85 6.37 14.59
C ARG A 79 -5.67 6.54 13.33
N LEU A 80 -6.51 5.54 13.04
CA LEU A 80 -7.55 5.68 12.02
C LEU A 80 -8.39 6.91 12.38
N PRO A 81 -8.73 7.79 11.41
CA PRO A 81 -9.69 8.84 11.69
C PRO A 81 -10.98 8.20 12.21
N SER A 82 -11.50 8.69 13.33
CA SER A 82 -12.76 8.20 13.89
C SER A 82 -13.84 8.21 12.81
N PRO A 83 -14.70 7.17 12.71
CA PRO A 83 -15.80 7.18 11.76
C PRO A 83 -16.60 8.46 11.98
N LYS A 84 -16.85 9.21 10.90
CA LYS A 84 -17.67 10.42 10.96
C LYS A 84 -19.05 10.00 11.45
N ALA A 85 -19.36 10.32 12.71
CA ALA A 85 -20.71 10.17 13.25
C ALA A 85 -21.62 11.09 12.44
N SER A 86 -22.56 10.48 11.71
CA SER A 86 -23.72 11.17 11.15
C SER A 86 -24.83 11.29 12.19
#